data_AF-Q95PT9-F1
#
_entry.id   AF-Q95PT9-F1
#
_cell.length_a   1.000
_cell.length_b   1.000
_cell.length_c   1.000
_cell.angle_alpha   90.00
_cell.angle_beta   90.00
_cell.angle_gamma   90.00
#
_symmetry.space_group_name_H-M   'P 1'
#
loop_
_entity.id
_entity.type
_entity.pdbx_description
1 polymer ?
#
loop_
_entity_poly.entity_id
_entity_poly.type
_entity_poly.pdbx_seq_one_letter_code
_entity_poly.pdbx_strand_id
1 'polypeptide(L)'
;PKCDTSCKTCANGEPNGCTSCEAKKALSYEGESNTGTCKSECKPGTNNCEKCELTVDGTAYCSKCKDANQFPQNGVCSAAAGKAITCTTKGTGVCDKCANGLLRMNGGCYETTKFPGKSVCEEAASAGDTCQVEAPGYHLNNNDLVTCSA
;
A
#
# COMPACT_ATOMS: atom_id res chain seq x y z
N PRO A 1 -12.50 -23.21 1.25
CA PRO A 1 -13.40 -22.11 1.65
C PRO A 1 -13.44 -21.03 0.55
N LYS A 2 -14.62 -20.47 0.23
CA LYS A 2 -14.79 -19.49 -0.85
C LYS A 2 -15.11 -18.13 -0.21
N CYS A 3 -14.22 -17.16 -0.38
CA CYS A 3 -14.45 -15.78 0.03
C CYS A 3 -15.29 -15.04 -1.04
N ASP A 4 -15.45 -13.73 -0.89
CA ASP A 4 -16.05 -12.85 -1.90
C ASP A 4 -15.42 -13.06 -3.29
N THR A 5 -16.23 -12.90 -4.35
CA THR A 5 -15.79 -13.12 -5.75
C THR A 5 -14.72 -12.11 -6.22
N SER A 6 -14.49 -11.05 -5.45
CA SER A 6 -13.41 -10.11 -5.66
C SER A 6 -12.04 -10.58 -5.16
N CYS A 7 -11.99 -11.61 -4.31
CA CYS A 7 -10.75 -12.21 -3.86
C CYS A 7 -10.19 -13.13 -4.95
N LYS A 8 -8.92 -12.94 -5.31
CA LYS A 8 -8.17 -13.90 -6.13
C LYS A 8 -7.71 -15.09 -5.30
N THR A 9 -7.32 -14.85 -4.06
CA THR A 9 -6.97 -15.89 -3.08
C THR A 9 -7.64 -15.64 -1.73
N CYS A 10 -7.97 -16.71 -1.02
CA CYS A 10 -8.81 -16.68 0.18
C CYS A 10 -8.22 -17.58 1.28
N ALA A 11 -8.16 -17.08 2.51
CA ALA A 11 -7.61 -17.82 3.65
C ALA A 11 -8.67 -18.58 4.46
N ASN A 12 -9.81 -17.96 4.78
CA ASN A 12 -10.74 -18.46 5.80
C ASN A 12 -12.22 -18.52 5.35
N GLY A 13 -12.57 -18.06 4.15
CA GLY A 13 -13.94 -18.09 3.62
C GLY A 13 -14.83 -16.94 4.09
N GLU A 14 -14.30 -16.03 4.89
CA GLU A 14 -15.01 -14.83 5.35
C GLU A 14 -14.92 -13.70 4.30
N PRO A 15 -15.84 -12.73 4.32
CA PRO A 15 -15.80 -11.58 3.40
C PRO A 15 -14.49 -10.77 3.47
N ASN A 16 -13.87 -10.68 4.65
CA ASN A 16 -12.56 -10.05 4.88
C ASN A 16 -11.39 -11.05 4.87
N GLY A 17 -11.61 -12.23 4.27
CA GLY A 17 -10.67 -13.33 4.17
C GLY A 17 -9.75 -13.29 2.95
N CYS A 18 -9.81 -12.25 2.11
CA CYS A 18 -8.98 -12.17 0.93
C CYS A 18 -7.50 -12.01 1.32
N THR A 19 -6.62 -12.77 0.67
CA THR A 19 -5.16 -12.58 0.77
C THR A 19 -4.57 -11.93 -0.48
N SER A 20 -5.31 -11.90 -1.59
CA SER A 20 -5.03 -11.11 -2.78
C SER A 20 -6.34 -10.85 -3.54
N CYS A 21 -6.32 -9.84 -4.41
CA CYS A 21 -7.48 -9.39 -5.15
C CYS A 21 -7.36 -9.69 -6.64
N GLU A 22 -8.52 -9.78 -7.30
CA GLU A 22 -8.59 -9.77 -8.75
C GLU A 22 -8.01 -8.46 -9.32
N ALA A 23 -7.65 -8.47 -10.61
CA ALA A 23 -7.08 -7.29 -11.27
C ALA A 23 -7.94 -6.03 -11.08
N LYS A 24 -7.31 -4.87 -10.96
CA LYS A 24 -7.96 -3.56 -10.72
C LYS A 24 -8.71 -3.48 -9.38
N LYS A 25 -8.32 -4.29 -8.41
CA LYS A 25 -8.83 -4.24 -7.04
C LYS A 25 -7.69 -4.18 -6.03
N ALA A 26 -7.83 -3.28 -5.06
CA ALA A 26 -6.87 -3.08 -3.99
C ALA A 26 -7.34 -3.80 -2.72
N LEU A 27 -6.42 -4.52 -2.07
CA LEU A 27 -6.69 -5.18 -0.79
C LEU A 27 -6.68 -4.14 0.33
N SER A 28 -7.81 -4.02 1.03
CA SER A 28 -7.96 -3.14 2.19
C SER A 28 -7.91 -3.97 3.46
N TYR A 29 -6.94 -3.69 4.33
CA TYR A 29 -6.75 -4.38 5.60
C TYR A 29 -7.56 -3.73 6.72
N GLU A 30 -7.93 -4.55 7.70
CA GLU A 30 -8.55 -4.10 8.95
C GLU A 30 -7.61 -4.43 10.11
N GLY A 31 -7.15 -3.41 10.82
CA GLY A 31 -6.16 -3.56 11.89
C GLY A 31 -4.85 -4.20 11.41
N GLU A 32 -4.30 -5.09 12.24
CA GLU A 32 -3.03 -5.78 12.00
C GLU A 32 -3.21 -7.12 11.22
N SER A 33 -4.36 -7.33 10.58
CA SER A 33 -4.63 -8.57 9.84
C SER A 33 -3.78 -8.68 8.57
N ASN A 34 -3.44 -9.91 8.18
CA ASN A 34 -2.85 -10.25 6.88
C ASN A 34 -3.92 -10.59 5.83
N THR A 35 -5.19 -10.61 6.21
CA THR A 35 -6.33 -10.71 5.29
C THR A 35 -7.08 -9.39 5.24
N GLY A 36 -7.89 -9.21 4.20
CA GLY A 36 -8.71 -8.03 4.07
C GLY A 36 -9.85 -8.20 3.07
N THR A 37 -10.44 -7.06 2.70
CA THR A 37 -11.53 -6.98 1.74
C THR A 37 -11.02 -6.32 0.47
N CYS A 38 -11.31 -6.91 -0.69
CA CYS A 38 -10.94 -6.33 -1.98
C CYS A 38 -11.89 -5.21 -2.36
N LYS A 39 -11.35 -4.00 -2.49
CA LYS A 39 -12.06 -2.80 -2.93
C LYS A 39 -11.66 -2.45 -4.36
N SER A 40 -12.48 -1.65 -5.03
CA SER A 40 -12.10 -1.09 -6.33
C SER A 40 -10.75 -0.37 -6.21
N GLU A 41 -9.94 -0.43 -7.27
CA GLU A 41 -8.72 0.38 -7.38
C GLU A 41 -8.98 1.86 -7.10
N CYS A 42 -7.91 2.57 -6.77
CA CYS A 42 -7.95 3.98 -6.47
C CYS A 42 -8.55 4.78 -7.63
N LYS A 43 -9.50 5.65 -7.31
CA LYS A 43 -10.02 6.68 -8.21
C LYS A 43 -9.82 8.05 -7.57
N PRO A 44 -9.23 9.03 -8.28
CA PRO A 44 -9.05 10.37 -7.74
C PRO A 44 -10.38 10.92 -7.25
N GLY A 45 -10.39 11.47 -6.04
CA GLY A 45 -11.59 12.03 -5.44
C GLY A 45 -12.36 11.08 -4.51
N THR A 46 -12.10 9.78 -4.55
CA THR A 46 -12.83 8.75 -3.79
C THR A 46 -12.08 8.33 -2.52
N ASN A 47 -12.81 7.89 -1.48
CA ASN A 47 -12.21 7.35 -0.24
C ASN A 47 -11.13 8.24 0.39
N ASN A 48 -11.34 9.56 0.37
CA ASN A 48 -10.39 10.58 0.82
C ASN A 48 -9.05 10.64 0.07
N CYS A 49 -8.92 9.94 -1.06
CA CYS A 49 -7.73 9.99 -1.89
C CYS A 49 -7.81 11.15 -2.91
N GLU A 50 -6.78 11.98 -2.95
CA GLU A 50 -6.62 13.08 -3.90
C GLU A 50 -6.01 12.56 -5.21
N LYS A 51 -4.93 11.77 -5.12
CA LYS A 51 -4.17 11.28 -6.27
C LYS A 51 -3.95 9.77 -6.22
N CYS A 52 -4.05 9.13 -7.37
CA CYS A 52 -3.88 7.68 -7.55
C CYS A 52 -2.71 7.39 -8.51
N GLU A 53 -1.54 7.96 -8.23
CA GLU A 53 -0.38 7.93 -9.14
C GLU A 53 0.54 6.72 -8.90
N LEU A 54 0.22 5.87 -7.92
CA LEU A 54 0.90 4.59 -7.68
C LEU A 54 0.14 3.48 -8.38
N THR A 55 0.80 2.74 -9.28
CA THR A 55 0.24 1.55 -9.92
C THR A 55 1.18 0.36 -9.74
N VAL A 56 0.64 -0.73 -9.20
CA VAL A 56 1.38 -1.99 -8.95
C VAL A 56 0.53 -3.13 -9.49
N ASP A 57 1.13 -4.01 -10.29
CA ASP A 57 0.45 -5.15 -10.93
C ASP A 57 -0.85 -4.74 -11.67
N GLY A 58 -0.84 -3.57 -12.31
CA GLY A 58 -1.99 -3.01 -13.05
C GLY A 58 -3.16 -2.53 -12.17
N THR A 59 -2.96 -2.38 -10.87
CA THR A 59 -3.95 -1.84 -9.92
C THR A 59 -3.49 -0.49 -9.39
N ALA A 60 -4.35 0.52 -9.46
CA ALA A 60 -4.06 1.84 -8.90
C ALA A 60 -4.27 1.90 -7.38
N TYR A 61 -3.37 2.56 -6.67
CA TYR A 61 -3.38 2.79 -5.22
C TYR A 61 -3.28 4.29 -4.91
N CYS A 62 -3.71 4.68 -3.71
CA CYS A 62 -3.62 6.08 -3.31
C CYS A 62 -2.16 6.49 -3.10
N SER A 63 -1.77 7.62 -3.71
CA SER A 63 -0.44 8.24 -3.57
C SER A 63 -0.48 9.57 -2.82
N LYS A 64 -1.66 10.20 -2.69
CA LYS A 64 -1.87 11.40 -1.86
C LYS A 64 -3.30 11.47 -1.34
N CYS A 65 -3.44 11.74 -0.05
CA CYS A 65 -4.70 11.97 0.63
C CYS A 65 -5.16 13.42 0.51
N LYS A 66 -6.48 13.64 0.48
CA LYS A 66 -7.08 14.97 0.48
C LYS A 66 -6.94 15.67 1.81
N ASP A 67 -7.07 14.92 2.91
CA ASP A 67 -6.82 15.45 4.24
C ASP A 67 -5.30 15.59 4.45
N ALA A 68 -4.86 16.82 4.69
CA ALA A 68 -3.47 17.16 4.91
C ALA A 68 -2.84 16.41 6.10
N ASN A 69 -3.65 15.97 7.07
CA ASN A 69 -3.17 15.26 8.26
C ASN A 69 -3.12 13.73 8.10
N GLN A 70 -3.53 13.23 6.94
CA GLN A 70 -3.49 11.83 6.57
C GLN A 70 -2.39 11.54 5.56
N PHE A 71 -2.08 10.27 5.38
CA PHE A 71 -1.13 9.80 4.38
C PHE A 71 -1.55 8.40 3.89
N PRO A 72 -1.11 7.98 2.70
CA PRO A 72 -1.34 6.62 2.23
C PRO A 72 -0.56 5.62 3.10
N GLN A 73 -1.29 4.72 3.76
CA GLN A 73 -0.74 3.53 4.42
C GLN A 73 -1.23 2.30 3.65
N ASN A 74 -0.28 1.53 3.09
CA ASN A 74 -0.59 0.41 2.20
C ASN A 74 -1.58 0.78 1.07
N GLY A 75 -1.46 2.01 0.55
CA GLY A 75 -2.30 2.51 -0.55
C GLY A 75 -3.70 3.01 -0.16
N VAL A 76 -4.01 3.11 1.13
CA VAL A 76 -5.28 3.67 1.66
C VAL A 76 -5.00 4.85 2.58
N CYS A 77 -5.79 5.91 2.47
CA CYS A 77 -5.65 7.06 3.36
C CYS A 77 -5.97 6.72 4.81
N SER A 78 -5.02 7.05 5.69
CA SER A 78 -5.15 6.83 7.13
C SER A 78 -4.57 8.00 7.91
N ALA A 79 -5.11 8.26 9.10
CA ALA A 79 -4.52 9.20 10.04
C ALA A 79 -3.40 8.51 10.84
N ALA A 80 -2.40 9.27 11.27
CA ALA A 80 -1.46 8.79 12.29
C ALA A 80 -2.20 8.69 13.65
N ALA A 81 -2.89 7.57 13.88
CA ALA A 81 -3.54 7.28 15.16
C ALA A 81 -3.27 5.83 15.57
N GLY A 82 -2.81 5.63 16.81
CA GLY A 82 -2.52 4.30 17.38
C GLY A 82 -1.03 4.02 17.62
N LYS A 83 -0.74 2.79 18.07
CA LYS A 83 0.61 2.36 18.53
C LYS A 83 1.62 2.04 17.41
N ALA A 84 1.19 1.91 16.15
CA ALA A 84 2.09 1.70 15.01
C ALA A 84 2.05 2.93 14.09
N ILE A 85 2.77 3.99 14.48
CA ILE A 85 2.93 5.17 13.62
C ILE A 85 3.85 4.75 12.47
N THR A 86 3.26 4.47 11.31
CA THR A 86 4.00 4.10 10.08
C THR A 86 4.68 5.30 9.43
N CYS A 87 4.19 6.52 9.70
CA CYS A 87 4.73 7.78 9.19
C CYS A 87 5.34 8.64 10.30
N THR A 88 6.66 8.77 10.32
CA THR A 88 7.40 9.52 11.35
C THR A 88 7.57 11.00 11.00
N THR A 89 7.50 11.36 9.73
CA THR A 89 7.47 12.76 9.28
C THR A 89 6.35 12.93 8.25
N LYS A 90 5.34 13.71 8.62
CA LYS A 90 4.17 13.97 7.77
C LYS A 90 4.50 15.07 6.76
N GLY A 91 4.07 14.86 5.53
CA GLY A 91 3.87 15.93 4.56
C GLY A 91 2.39 16.33 4.48
N THR A 92 2.01 17.08 3.44
CA THR A 92 0.62 17.50 3.21
C THR A 92 -0.14 16.42 2.43
N GLY A 93 -0.83 15.53 3.14
CA GLY A 93 -1.57 14.42 2.52
C GLY A 93 -0.69 13.24 2.12
N VAL A 94 0.59 13.26 2.50
CA VAL A 94 1.61 12.25 2.17
C VAL A 94 2.49 12.01 3.39
N CYS A 95 3.35 10.99 3.31
CA CYS A 95 4.40 10.76 4.29
C CYS A 95 5.78 11.07 3.70
N ASP A 96 6.50 11.98 4.33
CA ASP A 96 7.87 12.36 3.92
C ASP A 96 8.91 11.40 4.50
N LYS A 97 8.61 10.74 5.63
CA LYS A 97 9.49 9.72 6.23
C LYS A 97 8.70 8.63 6.95
N CYS A 98 8.92 7.37 6.60
CA CYS A 98 8.27 6.25 7.27
C CYS A 98 9.03 5.83 8.53
N ALA A 99 8.41 4.97 9.34
CA ALA A 99 9.13 4.25 10.38
C ALA A 99 10.13 3.25 9.77
N ASN A 100 11.17 2.92 10.52
CA ASN A 100 12.19 2.00 10.05
C ASN A 100 11.60 0.61 9.75
N GLY A 101 12.09 -0.05 8.70
CA GLY A 101 11.60 -1.37 8.26
C GLY A 101 10.32 -1.30 7.41
N LEU A 102 9.85 -0.10 7.06
CA LEU A 102 8.81 0.09 6.05
C LEU A 102 9.43 0.53 4.72
N LEU A 103 8.67 0.40 3.65
CA LEU A 103 8.98 0.99 2.36
C LEU A 103 8.28 2.35 2.23
N ARG A 104 9.03 3.43 2.00
CA ARG A 104 8.50 4.69 1.48
C ARG A 104 8.42 4.61 -0.04
N MET A 105 7.24 4.86 -0.59
CA MET A 105 7.01 4.78 -2.04
C MET A 105 5.89 5.73 -2.45
N ASN A 106 6.07 6.55 -3.48
CA ASN A 106 5.04 7.44 -4.05
C ASN A 106 4.16 8.16 -3.00
N GLY A 107 4.80 8.78 -2.00
CA GLY A 107 4.13 9.56 -0.96
C GLY A 107 3.47 8.76 0.18
N GLY A 108 3.61 7.44 0.22
CA GLY A 108 3.05 6.59 1.27
C GLY A 108 4.07 5.70 1.99
N CYS A 109 3.58 5.00 3.02
CA CYS A 109 4.34 3.98 3.76
C CYS A 109 3.70 2.60 3.60
N TYR A 110 4.54 1.61 3.29
CA TYR A 110 4.11 0.27 2.89
C TYR A 110 4.86 -0.79 3.69
N GLU A 111 4.11 -1.78 4.18
CA GLU A 111 4.69 -2.99 4.76
C GLU A 111 5.11 -3.94 3.64
N THR A 112 6.27 -4.61 3.77
CA THR A 112 6.74 -5.61 2.80
C THR A 112 5.98 -6.94 2.91
N THR A 113 5.11 -7.08 3.91
CA THR A 113 4.22 -8.23 4.08
C THR A 113 2.81 -8.00 3.53
N LYS A 114 2.47 -6.75 3.16
CA LYS A 114 1.14 -6.36 2.68
C LYS A 114 1.21 -5.73 1.29
N PHE A 115 0.16 -5.93 0.52
CA PHE A 115 -0.02 -5.21 -0.75
C PHE A 115 -0.26 -3.70 -0.54
N PRO A 116 0.25 -2.84 -1.44
CA PRO A 116 1.08 -3.19 -2.60
C PRO A 116 2.57 -3.41 -2.30
N GLY A 117 3.05 -3.06 -1.09
CA GLY A 117 4.47 -3.09 -0.74
C GLY A 117 5.16 -4.43 -1.02
N LYS A 118 4.54 -5.56 -0.65
CA LYS A 118 5.08 -6.90 -0.88
C LYS A 118 5.31 -7.28 -2.35
N SER A 119 4.66 -6.60 -3.30
CA SER A 119 4.87 -6.84 -4.74
C SER A 119 6.10 -6.09 -5.26
N VAL A 120 6.51 -5.03 -4.57
CA VAL A 120 7.57 -4.11 -5.02
C VAL A 120 8.88 -4.34 -4.27
N CYS A 121 8.80 -4.69 -3.00
CA CYS A 121 9.97 -4.78 -2.13
C CYS A 121 9.96 -6.08 -1.34
N GLU A 122 10.98 -6.91 -1.57
CA GLU A 122 11.18 -8.19 -0.88
C GLU A 122 11.74 -7.97 0.53
N GLU A 123 12.59 -6.95 0.70
CA GLU A 123 13.21 -6.61 1.98
C GLU A 123 13.36 -5.08 2.13
N ALA A 124 12.81 -4.51 3.20
CA ALA A 124 12.98 -3.10 3.55
C ALA A 124 14.11 -2.90 4.56
N ALA A 125 14.75 -1.73 4.51
CA ALA A 125 15.87 -1.40 5.37
C ALA A 125 15.48 -1.40 6.85
N SER A 126 16.09 -2.27 7.65
CA SER A 126 15.83 -2.36 9.10
C SER A 126 16.10 -1.06 9.87
N ALA A 127 17.00 -0.21 9.36
CA ALA A 127 17.36 1.09 9.93
C ALA A 127 16.95 2.29 9.05
N GLY A 128 15.99 2.10 8.13
CA GLY A 128 15.52 3.16 7.24
C GLY A 128 14.14 2.88 6.64
N ASP A 129 13.73 3.68 5.66
CA ASP A 129 12.45 3.55 4.98
C ASP A 129 12.58 3.23 3.48
N THR A 130 13.72 2.64 3.08
CA THR A 130 14.02 2.31 1.68
C THR A 130 13.92 0.81 1.44
N CYS A 131 13.69 0.41 0.20
CA CYS A 131 13.84 -0.98 -0.19
C CYS A 131 15.33 -1.37 -0.26
N GLN A 132 15.70 -2.50 0.33
CA GLN A 132 17.02 -3.13 0.17
C GLN A 132 17.04 -4.09 -1.02
N VAL A 133 15.95 -4.84 -1.21
CA VAL A 133 15.81 -5.83 -2.28
C VAL A 133 14.52 -5.55 -3.03
N GLU A 134 14.65 -4.85 -4.16
CA GLU A 134 13.53 -4.56 -5.07
C GLU A 134 13.10 -5.83 -5.79
N ALA A 135 11.79 -6.05 -5.89
CA ALA A 135 11.25 -7.19 -6.62
C ALA A 135 11.51 -7.04 -8.12
N PRO A 136 11.72 -8.15 -8.86
CA PRO A 136 11.92 -8.11 -10.31
C PRO A 136 10.81 -7.36 -11.04
N GLY A 137 11.19 -6.50 -12.00
CA GLY A 137 10.25 -5.69 -12.78
C GLY A 137 9.92 -4.32 -12.16
N TYR A 138 10.43 -4.02 -10.96
CA TYR A 138 10.27 -2.74 -10.29
C TYR A 138 11.62 -2.09 -9.98
N HIS A 139 11.60 -0.76 -9.91
CA HIS A 139 12.72 0.05 -9.44
C HIS A 139 12.21 1.30 -8.73
N LEU A 140 12.84 1.71 -7.63
CA LEU A 140 12.52 2.95 -6.91
C LEU A 140 13.57 4.02 -7.22
N ASN A 141 13.18 4.99 -8.04
CA ASN A 141 13.99 6.18 -8.29
C ASN A 141 13.59 7.27 -7.29
N ASN A 142 14.43 7.53 -6.28
CA ASN A 142 14.11 8.49 -5.21
C ASN A 142 12.75 8.25 -4.54
N ASN A 143 12.42 6.98 -4.27
CA ASN A 143 11.13 6.52 -3.72
C ASN A 143 9.94 6.63 -4.68
N ASP A 144 10.13 7.05 -5.93
CA ASP A 144 9.10 6.93 -6.96
C ASP A 144 9.25 5.58 -7.68
N LEU A 145 8.16 4.82 -7.69
CA LEU A 145 8.09 3.53 -8.35
C LEU A 145 8.12 3.70 -9.86
N VAL A 146 9.07 3.02 -10.49
CA VAL A 146 9.21 2.85 -11.92
C VAL A 146 9.02 1.37 -12.25
N THR A 147 8.23 1.08 -13.28
CA THR A 147 8.11 -0.27 -13.82
C THR A 147 9.17 -0.49 -14.89
N CYS A 148 9.99 -1.51 -14.71
CA CYS A 148 10.98 -1.90 -15.70
C CYS A 148 10.24 -2.64 -16.82
N SER A 149 10.24 -2.06 -18.02
CA SER A 149 9.80 -2.78 -19.21
C SER A 149 10.86 -3.84 -19.55
N ALA A 150 10.42 -5.08 -19.76
CA ALA A 150 11.28 -6.16 -20.24
C ALA A 150 11.80 -5.90 -21.66
#